data_AF-F4Q4S7-F1
#
_entry.id   AF-F4Q4S7-F1
#
_cell.length_a   1.000
_cell.length_b   1.000
_cell.length_c   1.000
_cell.angle_alpha   90.00
_cell.angle_beta   90.00
_cell.angle_gamma   90.00
#
_symmetry.space_group_name_H-M   'P 1'
#
loop_
_entity.id
_entity.type
_entity.pdbx_description
1 polymer ?
#
loop_
_entity_poly.entity_id
_entity_poly.type
_entity_poly.pdbx_seq_one_letter_code
_entity_poly.pdbx_strand_id
1 'polypeptide(L)' 'MSINHSYNDVLSDISQDEYCYKDTVDENGKRIPVRCTQYNSLPPGCSLNPGVSGAEYPECCPSVYCPE' A
#
# COMPACT_ATOMS: atom_id res chain seq x y z
N MET A 1 36.37 10.83 15.38
CA MET A 1 35.07 11.45 15.09
C MET A 1 34.19 10.38 14.50
N SER A 2 33.37 9.73 15.33
CA SER A 2 32.53 8.60 14.91
C SER A 2 31.22 9.15 14.40
N ILE A 3 31.00 9.05 13.08
CA ILE A 3 29.70 9.32 12.47
C ILE A 3 28.82 8.10 12.75
N ASN A 4 27.92 8.25 13.72
CA ASN A 4 26.84 7.30 13.96
C ASN A 4 25.90 7.36 12.75
N HIS A 5 26.10 6.49 11.76
CA HIS A 5 25.03 6.17 10.82
C HIS A 5 23.94 5.46 11.61
N SER A 6 22.97 6.24 12.07
CA SER A 6 21.72 5.73 12.59
C SER A 6 21.09 4.93 11.47
N TYR A 7 20.98 3.62 11.65
CA TYR A 7 20.26 2.67 10.79
C TYR A 7 18.76 3.01 10.61
N ASN A 8 18.32 4.20 11.07
CA ASN A 8 16.95 4.67 11.06
C ASN A 8 16.61 5.59 9.86
N ASP A 9 17.60 6.11 9.12
CA ASP A 9 17.32 6.99 7.97
C ASP A 9 17.11 6.24 6.65
N VAL A 10 17.53 4.97 6.55
CA VAL A 10 17.44 4.19 5.30
C VAL A 10 16.02 3.68 5.00
N LEU A 11 15.09 3.77 5.96
CA LEU A 11 13.67 3.43 5.73
C LEU A 11 12.89 4.56 5.04
N SER A 12 13.49 5.75 4.91
CA SER A 12 12.88 6.91 4.24
C SER A 12 13.09 6.90 2.73
N ASP A 13 14.01 6.04 2.23
CA ASP A 13 14.46 5.97 0.83
C ASP A 13 13.99 4.69 0.11
N ILE A 14 13.17 3.85 0.74
CA ILE A 14 12.39 2.86 -0.01
C ILE A 14 11.24 3.64 -0.64
N SER A 15 11.54 4.24 -1.78
CA SER A 15 10.62 4.78 -2.79
C SER A 15 9.17 4.29 -2.58
N GLN A 16 8.41 5.10 -1.85
CA GLN A 16 6.95 4.97 -1.68
C GLN A 16 6.21 5.05 -3.03
N ASP A 17 6.90 5.47 -4.09
CA ASP A 17 6.35 5.72 -5.42
C ASP A 17 6.04 4.48 -6.28
N GLU A 18 6.55 3.29 -5.94
CA GLU A 18 6.34 2.11 -6.82
C GLU A 18 5.30 1.09 -6.31
N TYR A 19 4.83 1.22 -5.06
CA TYR A 19 3.87 0.28 -4.48
C TYR A 19 2.67 1.02 -3.90
N CYS A 20 1.45 0.64 -4.32
CA CYS A 20 0.22 1.17 -3.72
C CYS A 20 0.00 0.61 -2.31
N TYR A 21 0.31 1.40 -1.28
CA TYR A 21 0.04 1.09 0.13
C TYR A 21 -0.14 2.39 0.94
N LYS A 22 -0.66 2.27 2.16
CA LYS A 22 -0.62 3.35 3.17
C LYS A 22 0.03 2.87 4.46
N ASP A 23 0.74 3.74 5.15
CA ASP A 23 1.18 3.45 6.51
C ASP A 23 0.09 3.82 7.52
N THR A 24 -0.12 2.97 8.51
CA THR A 24 -0.92 3.25 9.71
C THR A 24 -0.04 3.12 10.94
N VAL A 25 -0.49 3.60 12.09
CA VAL A 25 0.28 3.56 13.35
C VAL A 25 -0.55 2.87 14.41
N ASP A 26 0.02 1.87 15.10
CA ASP A 26 -0.64 1.21 16.23
C ASP A 26 -0.50 2.00 17.56
N GLU A 27 -1.15 1.51 18.61
CA GLU A 27 -1.15 2.13 19.95
C GLU A 27 0.25 2.32 20.57
N ASN A 28 1.25 1.58 20.11
CA ASN A 28 2.65 1.67 20.54
C ASN A 28 3.51 2.55 19.62
N GLY A 29 2.91 3.25 18.64
CA GLY A 29 3.64 4.13 17.72
C GLY A 29 4.36 3.39 16.58
N LYS A 30 4.13 2.08 16.42
CA LYS A 30 4.75 1.29 15.35
C LYS A 30 3.99 1.47 14.03
N ARG A 31 4.73 1.66 12.94
CA ARG A 31 4.19 1.77 11.57
C ARG A 31 3.76 0.39 11.06
N ILE A 32 2.54 0.31 10.54
CA ILE A 32 1.94 -0.89 9.95
C ILE A 32 1.53 -0.56 8.50
N PRO A 33 2.18 -1.15 7.50
CA PRO A 33 1.81 -0.94 6.11
C PRO A 33 0.51 -1.68 5.79
N VAL A 34 -0.48 -0.95 5.29
CA VAL A 34 -1.75 -1.46 4.76
C VAL A 34 -1.62 -1.57 3.25
N ARG A 35 -1.62 -2.82 2.77
CA ARG A 35 -1.57 -3.16 1.35
C ARG A 35 -2.98 -3.24 0.77
N CYS A 36 -3.09 -3.14 -0.55
CA CYS A 36 -4.33 -3.43 -1.25
C CYS A 36 -4.82 -4.85 -0.99
N THR A 37 -6.14 -5.04 -1.07
CA THR A 37 -6.75 -6.37 -1.06
C THR A 37 -6.27 -7.17 -2.26
N GLN A 38 -5.86 -8.41 -2.02
CA GLN A 38 -5.53 -9.36 -3.08
C GLN A 38 -6.76 -10.20 -3.40
N TYR A 39 -7.08 -10.31 -4.69
CA TYR A 39 -8.21 -11.08 -5.19
C TYR A 39 -7.67 -12.32 -5.91
N ASN A 40 -7.80 -13.50 -5.29
CA ASN A 40 -7.39 -14.77 -5.90
C ASN A 40 -8.39 -15.28 -6.93
N SER A 41 -9.66 -14.90 -6.79
CA SER A 41 -10.74 -15.19 -7.72
C SER A 41 -11.82 -14.11 -7.59
N LEU A 42 -12.53 -13.86 -8.70
CA LEU A 42 -13.68 -12.97 -8.73
C LEU A 42 -14.96 -13.80 -8.73
N PRO A 43 -16.03 -13.34 -8.05
CA PRO A 43 -17.35 -13.94 -8.22
C PRO A 43 -17.81 -13.82 -9.69
N PRO A 44 -18.69 -14.73 -10.15
CA PRO A 44 -19.22 -14.68 -11.51
C PRO A 44 -20.00 -13.38 -11.74
N GLY A 45 -19.77 -12.75 -12.89
CA GLY A 45 -20.36 -11.45 -13.22
C GLY A 45 -19.60 -10.24 -12.69
N CYS A 46 -18.65 -10.42 -11.78
CA CYS A 46 -17.82 -9.34 -11.26
C CYS A 46 -16.57 -9.11 -12.14
N SER A 47 -16.13 -7.86 -12.19
CA SER A 47 -14.90 -7.43 -12.88
C SER A 47 -13.93 -6.79 -11.88
N LEU A 48 -12.64 -6.95 -12.14
CA LEU A 48 -11.60 -6.25 -11.40
C LEU A 48 -11.35 -4.89 -12.06
N ASN A 49 -11.53 -3.81 -11.31
CA ASN A 49 -11.02 -2.50 -11.67
C ASN A 49 -9.58 -2.40 -11.12
N PRO A 50 -8.55 -2.20 -11.96
CA PRO A 50 -7.16 -2.21 -11.52
C PRO A 50 -6.76 -1.03 -10.61
N GLY A 51 -7.59 0.00 -10.48
CA GLY A 51 -7.23 1.25 -9.79
C GLY A 51 -6.40 2.17 -10.67
N VAL A 52 -6.01 3.33 -10.13
CA VAL A 52 -5.25 4.35 -10.86
C VAL A 52 -3.78 4.33 -10.40
N SER A 53 -2.88 3.88 -11.26
CA SER A 53 -1.45 3.90 -10.96
C SER A 53 -0.96 5.31 -10.64
N GLY A 54 -0.26 5.47 -9.52
CA GLY A 54 0.23 6.77 -9.02
C GLY A 54 -0.82 7.62 -8.30
N ALA A 55 -2.07 7.18 -8.19
CA ALA A 55 -3.03 7.82 -7.29
C ALA A 55 -2.72 7.47 -5.83
N GLU A 56 -3.32 8.21 -4.89
CA GLU A 56 -3.18 7.93 -3.47
C GLU A 56 -3.95 6.66 -3.08
N TYR A 57 -3.52 5.99 -2.00
CA TYR A 57 -4.32 4.91 -1.41
C TYR A 57 -5.66 5.49 -0.91
N PRO A 58 -6.82 4.86 -1.18
CA PRO A 58 -7.03 3.55 -1.80
C PRO A 58 -7.29 3.58 -3.32
N GLU A 59 -7.26 4.74 -3.97
CA GLU A 59 -7.60 4.88 -5.40
C GLU A 59 -6.61 4.15 -6.31
N CYS A 60 -5.35 4.01 -5.89
CA CYS A 60 -4.38 3.17 -6.59
C CYS A 60 -4.59 1.67 -6.43
N CYS A 61 -5.49 1.23 -5.53
CA CYS A 61 -5.71 -0.18 -5.29
C CYS A 61 -6.71 -0.77 -6.30
N PRO A 62 -6.51 -2.05 -6.68
CA PRO A 62 -7.54 -2.77 -7.40
C PRO A 62 -8.79 -2.94 -6.52
N SER A 63 -9.96 -2.85 -7.15
CA SER A 63 -11.26 -3.04 -6.51
C SER A 63 -12.15 -3.93 -7.37
N VAL A 64 -13.09 -4.63 -6.73
CA VAL A 64 -14.03 -5.50 -7.44
C VAL A 64 -15.33 -4.74 -7.67
N TYR A 65 -15.75 -4.70 -8.93
CA TYR A 65 -17.05 -4.18 -9.36
C TYR A 65 -17.95 -5.35 -9.73
N CYS A 66 -19.04 -5.52 -9.00
CA CYS A 66 -20.09 -6.50 -9.31
C CYS A 66 -21.34 -5.72 -9.74
N PRO A 67 -21.81 -5.86 -10.99
CA PRO A 67 -23.12 -5.34 -11.37
C PRO A 67 -24.20 -6.06 -10.55
N GLU A 68 -25.20 -5.31 -10.07
CA GLU A 68 -26.36 -5.84 -9.33
C GLU A 68 -27.31 -6.64 -10.24
#